data_AF-A0AAU2U877-F1
#
_entry.id   AF-A0AAU2U877-F1
#
_cell.length_a   1.000
_cell.length_b   1.000
_cell.length_c   1.000
_cell.angle_alpha   90.00
_cell.angle_beta   90.00
_cell.angle_gamma   90.00
#
_symmetry.space_group_name_H-M   'P 1'
#
loop_
_entity.id
_entity.type
_entity.pdbx_description
1 polymer ?
#
loop_
_entity_poly.entity_id
_entity_poly.type
_entity_poly.pdbx_seq_one_letter_code
_entity_poly.pdbx_strand_id
1 'polypeptide(L)'
;MGHLDHAAFGWLTPALSYVMACIGSALGLSCTVRALDSTGRSRRNWLITAASAIGSGIWTMHFIAMLGFGVGGTDIRYDVPLTLLSLLGAMVVVGGGVFAVGYSRDRTRALLLGGLATGLGVASMHYLGMAALRLHGTIHYDPLRVALSVAIAVAAATAALWAALNIKSSRAIAPASLVMGAAVSSMHYTGMFAVSAQVAPSGDELPGATTMQFIFPLAVGLGSYLFLTSAFVALSPTAGERAAYAFAERAEGPADTEPAAVPQGFTGRGAAFRSRRGGPGAPDAPPVGAPVTGP
;
A
#
# COMPACT_ATOMS: atom_id res chain seq x y z
N MET A 1 4.98 -21.49 -38.20
CA MET A 1 4.31 -20.63 -37.20
C MET A 1 4.57 -21.27 -35.85
N GLY A 2 5.20 -20.57 -34.90
CA GLY A 2 5.40 -21.09 -33.55
C GLY A 2 4.05 -21.18 -32.84
N HIS A 3 3.75 -22.31 -32.22
CA HIS A 3 2.58 -22.44 -31.36
C HIS A 3 2.80 -21.58 -30.11
N LEU A 4 1.85 -20.68 -29.81
CA LEU A 4 1.85 -19.91 -28.57
C LEU A 4 1.17 -20.75 -27.50
N ASP A 5 1.96 -21.39 -26.64
CA ASP A 5 1.42 -21.97 -25.41
C ASP A 5 1.43 -20.89 -24.33
N HIS A 6 0.24 -20.42 -23.96
CA HIS A 6 0.04 -19.49 -22.84
C HIS A 6 0.11 -20.18 -21.47
N ALA A 7 0.41 -21.48 -21.47
CA ALA A 7 0.38 -22.37 -20.33
C ALA A 7 1.43 -23.49 -20.49
N ALA A 8 2.70 -23.12 -20.76
CA ALA A 8 3.78 -24.11 -20.87
C ALA A 8 3.92 -25.03 -19.63
N PHE A 9 3.43 -24.58 -18.47
CA PHE A 9 3.32 -25.35 -17.21
C PHE A 9 1.86 -25.60 -16.77
N GLY A 10 0.89 -25.53 -17.68
CA GLY A 10 -0.54 -25.61 -17.38
C GLY A 10 -1.11 -24.35 -16.70
N TRP A 11 -2.22 -24.51 -15.97
CA TRP A 11 -2.91 -23.41 -15.27
C TRP A 11 -2.14 -22.83 -14.06
N LEU A 12 -1.01 -23.45 -13.69
CA LEU A 12 -0.22 -23.05 -12.53
C LEU A 12 0.36 -21.64 -12.68
N THR A 13 0.97 -21.31 -13.82
CA THR A 13 1.60 -20.00 -14.02
C THR A 13 0.56 -18.86 -14.05
N PRO A 14 -0.58 -18.95 -14.77
CA PRO A 14 -1.66 -17.97 -14.63
C PRO A 14 -2.20 -17.83 -13.20
N ALA A 15 -2.39 -18.94 -12.49
CA ALA A 15 -2.93 -18.91 -11.14
C ALA A 15 -1.96 -18.23 -10.16
N LEU A 16 -0.66 -18.59 -10.19
CA LEU A 16 0.36 -17.96 -9.36
C LEU A 16 0.53 -16.48 -9.69
N SER A 17 0.54 -16.14 -10.97
CA SER A 17 0.57 -14.76 -11.45
C SER A 17 -0.59 -13.95 -10.87
N TYR A 18 -1.82 -14.46 -11.00
CA TYR A 18 -3.02 -13.83 -10.44
C TYR A 18 -2.94 -13.66 -8.91
N VAL A 19 -2.49 -14.69 -8.18
CA VAL A 19 -2.29 -14.61 -6.72
C VAL A 19 -1.32 -13.50 -6.35
N MET A 20 -0.20 -13.37 -7.08
CA MET A 20 0.77 -12.30 -6.82
C MET A 20 0.21 -10.90 -7.09
N ALA A 21 -0.61 -10.73 -8.12
CA ALA A 21 -1.32 -9.47 -8.33
C ALA A 21 -2.35 -9.18 -7.23
N CYS A 22 -3.06 -10.19 -6.74
CA CYS A 22 -3.98 -10.03 -5.61
C CYS A 22 -3.25 -9.61 -4.33
N ILE A 23 -2.09 -10.22 -4.04
CA ILE A 23 -1.26 -9.87 -2.88
C ILE A 23 -0.76 -8.43 -2.99
N GLY A 24 -0.16 -8.06 -4.13
CA GLY A 24 0.30 -6.69 -4.36
C GLY A 24 -0.82 -5.66 -4.24
N SER A 25 -2.00 -5.99 -4.79
CA SER A 25 -3.20 -5.14 -4.71
C SER A 25 -3.70 -4.99 -3.27
N ALA A 26 -3.78 -6.09 -2.51
CA ALA A 26 -4.22 -6.07 -1.12
C ALA A 26 -3.29 -5.24 -0.23
N LEU A 27 -1.98 -5.39 -0.40
CA LEU A 27 -0.98 -4.64 0.35
C LEU A 27 -0.97 -3.17 -0.04
N GLY A 28 -1.00 -2.88 -1.33
CA GLY A 28 -1.11 -1.54 -1.87
C GLY A 28 -2.32 -0.80 -1.31
N LEU A 29 -3.49 -1.44 -1.37
CA LEU A 29 -4.73 -0.89 -0.87
C LEU A 29 -4.67 -0.68 0.65
N SER A 30 -4.24 -1.68 1.41
CA SER A 30 -4.11 -1.60 2.88
C SER A 30 -3.16 -0.47 3.31
N CYS A 31 -2.00 -0.36 2.67
CA CYS A 31 -1.03 0.68 2.97
C CYS A 31 -1.57 2.07 2.58
N THR A 32 -2.25 2.18 1.44
CA THR A 32 -2.84 3.46 1.00
C THR A 32 -3.94 3.92 1.96
N VAL A 33 -4.85 3.03 2.38
CA VAL A 33 -5.89 3.35 3.38
C VAL A 33 -5.25 3.85 4.68
N ARG A 34 -4.21 3.16 5.18
CA ARG A 34 -3.48 3.58 6.39
C ARG A 34 -2.73 4.89 6.22
N ALA A 35 -2.24 5.19 5.01
CA ALA A 35 -1.61 6.46 4.70
C ALA A 35 -2.60 7.63 4.80
N LEU A 36 -3.84 7.42 4.35
CA LEU A 36 -4.90 8.44 4.40
C LEU A 36 -5.26 8.78 5.85
N ASP A 37 -5.26 7.80 6.74
CA ASP A 37 -5.49 7.98 8.19
C ASP A 37 -4.26 8.48 8.98
N SER A 38 -3.10 8.57 8.32
CA SER A 38 -1.84 9.02 8.93
C SER A 38 -1.48 10.44 8.49
N THR A 39 -0.60 11.10 9.26
CA THR A 39 -0.05 12.43 8.93
C THR A 39 1.48 12.41 8.87
N GLY A 40 2.08 13.46 8.28
CA GLY A 40 3.52 13.68 8.27
C GLY A 40 4.34 12.51 7.67
N ARG A 41 5.38 12.09 8.41
CA ARG A 41 6.31 11.02 7.99
C ARG A 41 5.63 9.65 7.90
N SER A 42 4.66 9.36 8.76
CA SER A 42 3.93 8.09 8.75
C SER A 42 3.15 7.92 7.44
N ARG A 43 2.42 8.97 7.01
CA ARG A 43 1.72 8.96 5.71
C ARG A 43 2.68 8.66 4.56
N ARG A 44 3.80 9.38 4.51
CA ARG A 44 4.81 9.19 3.46
C ARG A 44 5.32 7.75 3.41
N ASN A 45 5.66 7.17 4.56
CA ASN A 45 6.18 5.80 4.64
C ASN A 45 5.15 4.78 4.17
N TRP A 46 3.86 4.93 4.55
CA TRP A 46 2.79 4.07 4.06
C TRP A 46 2.58 4.18 2.53
N LEU A 47 2.68 5.37 1.95
CA LEU A 47 2.58 5.55 0.50
C LEU A 47 3.77 4.95 -0.25
N ILE A 48 4.99 5.03 0.32
CA ILE A 48 6.18 4.37 -0.24
C ILE A 48 5.97 2.85 -0.24
N THR A 49 5.55 2.28 0.89
CA THR A 49 5.26 0.84 1.01
C THR A 49 4.13 0.41 0.07
N ALA A 50 3.09 1.24 -0.11
CA ALA A 50 2.02 0.98 -1.05
C ALA A 50 2.55 0.93 -2.49
N ALA A 51 3.34 1.92 -2.90
CA ALA A 51 3.90 2.02 -4.24
C ALA A 51 4.85 0.85 -4.55
N SER A 52 5.74 0.51 -3.62
CA SER A 52 6.67 -0.61 -3.77
C SER A 52 5.93 -1.96 -3.80
N ALA A 53 4.89 -2.15 -2.97
CA ALA A 53 4.11 -3.38 -2.98
C ALA A 53 3.28 -3.55 -4.26
N ILE A 54 2.63 -2.49 -4.74
CA ILE A 54 1.87 -2.54 -5.99
C ILE A 54 2.82 -2.78 -7.17
N GLY A 55 3.91 -2.00 -7.28
CA GLY A 55 4.89 -2.15 -8.35
C GLY A 55 5.52 -3.55 -8.38
N SER A 56 5.95 -4.06 -7.22
CA SER A 56 6.51 -5.41 -7.11
C SER A 56 5.48 -6.49 -7.44
N GLY A 57 4.24 -6.35 -6.98
CA GLY A 57 3.18 -7.34 -7.22
C GLY A 57 2.78 -7.42 -8.69
N ILE A 58 2.61 -6.28 -9.35
CA ILE A 58 2.28 -6.21 -10.78
C ILE A 58 3.46 -6.73 -11.62
N TRP A 59 4.70 -6.34 -11.29
CA TRP A 59 5.88 -6.84 -11.99
C TRP A 59 6.04 -8.35 -11.83
N THR A 60 5.86 -8.87 -10.60
CA THR A 60 5.97 -10.30 -10.32
C THR A 60 4.86 -11.08 -11.02
N MET A 61 3.63 -10.56 -11.02
CA MET A 61 2.52 -11.10 -11.81
C MET A 61 2.90 -11.21 -13.29
N HIS A 62 3.40 -10.13 -13.88
CA HIS A 62 3.76 -10.08 -15.29
C HIS A 62 4.81 -11.13 -15.63
N PHE A 63 5.93 -11.17 -14.89
CA PHE A 63 7.02 -12.10 -15.21
C PHE A 63 6.66 -13.56 -14.92
N ILE A 64 5.88 -13.86 -13.86
CA ILE A 64 5.37 -15.23 -13.63
C ILE A 64 4.46 -15.67 -14.78
N ALA A 65 3.61 -14.79 -15.31
CA ALA A 65 2.80 -15.11 -16.49
C ALA A 65 3.68 -15.34 -17.73
N MET A 66 4.74 -14.54 -17.91
CA MET A 66 5.73 -14.72 -18.98
C MET A 66 6.50 -16.04 -18.88
N LEU A 67 6.68 -16.62 -17.68
CA LEU A 67 7.23 -17.98 -17.55
C LEU A 67 6.35 -19.04 -18.24
N GLY A 68 5.04 -18.77 -18.28
CA GLY A 68 4.08 -19.61 -19.00
C GLY A 68 4.08 -19.38 -20.51
N PHE A 69 4.69 -18.29 -20.99
CA PHE A 69 4.78 -17.94 -22.40
C PHE A 69 6.04 -18.56 -23.01
N GLY A 70 5.86 -19.65 -23.73
CA GLY A 70 6.92 -20.29 -24.51
C GLY A 70 6.80 -19.95 -25.99
N VAL A 71 7.93 -19.68 -26.65
CA VAL A 71 8.01 -19.65 -28.11
C VAL A 71 8.79 -20.88 -28.55
N GLY A 72 8.10 -21.87 -29.12
CA GLY A 72 8.75 -23.09 -29.60
C GLY A 72 9.85 -22.80 -30.62
N GLY A 73 11.03 -23.39 -30.44
CA GLY A 73 12.16 -23.29 -31.36
C GLY A 73 13.21 -22.21 -31.06
N THR A 74 13.10 -21.48 -29.94
CA THR A 74 14.15 -20.56 -29.47
C THR A 74 14.18 -20.50 -27.95
N ASP A 75 15.37 -20.34 -27.38
CA ASP A 75 15.51 -19.96 -25.98
C ASP A 75 15.08 -18.50 -25.78
N ILE A 76 14.54 -18.22 -24.60
CA ILE A 76 14.18 -16.87 -24.16
C ILE A 76 15.21 -16.40 -23.14
N ARG A 77 15.89 -15.30 -23.45
CA ARG A 77 16.77 -14.60 -22.51
C ARG A 77 16.22 -13.21 -22.22
N TYR A 78 16.71 -12.60 -21.15
CA TYR A 78 16.26 -11.30 -20.67
C TYR A 78 17.41 -10.31 -20.59
N ASP A 79 17.15 -9.11 -21.10
CA ASP A 79 17.97 -7.93 -20.90
C ASP A 79 17.80 -7.44 -19.44
N VAL A 80 18.85 -7.62 -18.63
CA VAL A 80 18.83 -7.33 -17.19
C VAL A 80 18.54 -5.85 -16.92
N PRO A 81 19.25 -4.87 -17.53
CA PRO A 81 18.95 -3.45 -17.37
C PRO A 81 17.50 -3.08 -17.68
N LEU A 82 16.95 -3.51 -18.83
CA LEU A 82 15.57 -3.19 -19.20
C LEU A 82 14.55 -3.81 -18.23
N THR A 83 14.82 -5.03 -17.76
CA THR A 83 13.97 -5.71 -16.79
C THR A 83 13.95 -5.00 -15.43
N LEU A 84 15.09 -4.49 -14.97
CA LEU A 84 15.15 -3.68 -13.74
C LEU A 84 14.51 -2.31 -13.95
N LEU A 85 14.70 -1.70 -15.13
CA LEU A 85 14.08 -0.42 -15.48
C LEU A 85 12.55 -0.53 -15.50
N SER A 86 11.98 -1.64 -15.97
CA SER A 86 10.54 -1.86 -15.94
C SER A 86 10.00 -1.97 -14.50
N LEU A 87 10.72 -2.65 -13.60
CA LEU A 87 10.38 -2.74 -12.18
C LEU A 87 10.43 -1.36 -11.50
N LEU A 88 11.55 -0.66 -11.62
CA LEU A 88 11.74 0.64 -10.98
C LEU A 88 10.80 1.70 -11.57
N GLY A 89 10.63 1.70 -12.89
CA GLY A 89 9.68 2.56 -13.59
C GLY A 89 8.25 2.37 -13.08
N ALA A 90 7.81 1.12 -12.91
CA ALA A 90 6.50 0.84 -12.31
C ALA A 90 6.37 1.42 -10.91
N MET A 91 7.34 1.16 -10.02
CA MET A 91 7.29 1.66 -8.64
C MET A 91 7.21 3.19 -8.58
N VAL A 92 7.99 3.88 -9.43
CA VAL A 92 8.01 5.35 -9.48
C VAL A 92 6.69 5.89 -10.01
N VAL A 93 6.18 5.38 -11.13
CA VAL A 93 4.97 5.92 -11.76
C VAL A 93 3.71 5.59 -10.96
N VAL A 94 3.60 4.36 -10.46
CA VAL A 94 2.52 3.97 -9.53
C VAL A 94 2.62 4.78 -8.24
N GLY A 95 3.83 4.99 -7.73
CA GLY A 95 4.08 5.86 -6.58
C GLY A 95 3.57 7.26 -6.81
N GLY A 96 3.83 7.86 -7.97
CA GLY A 96 3.27 9.16 -8.35
C GLY A 96 1.74 9.22 -8.24
N GLY A 97 1.04 8.19 -8.73
CA GLY A 97 -0.43 8.14 -8.63
C GLY A 97 -0.95 7.95 -7.20
N VAL A 98 -0.34 7.06 -6.43
CA VAL A 98 -0.69 6.82 -5.02
C VAL A 98 -0.40 8.06 -4.16
N PHE A 99 0.72 8.75 -4.39
CA PHE A 99 1.05 10.02 -3.73
C PHE A 99 0.11 11.16 -4.13
N ALA A 100 -0.29 11.23 -5.41
CA ALA A 100 -1.26 12.21 -5.87
C ALA A 100 -2.58 12.06 -5.10
N VAL A 101 -3.06 10.82 -4.92
CA VAL A 101 -4.25 10.53 -4.12
C VAL A 101 -4.04 10.78 -2.63
N GLY A 102 -2.87 10.45 -2.08
CA GLY A 102 -2.55 10.62 -0.66
C GLY A 102 -2.39 12.08 -0.19
N TYR A 103 -2.07 13.01 -1.09
CA TYR A 103 -1.82 14.42 -0.75
C TYR A 103 -2.76 15.43 -1.41
N SER A 104 -3.50 15.06 -2.45
CA SER A 104 -4.39 16.02 -3.13
C SER A 104 -5.64 16.33 -2.30
N ARG A 105 -6.03 17.61 -2.32
CA ARG A 105 -7.32 18.09 -1.76
C ARG A 105 -8.49 17.86 -2.71
N ASP A 106 -8.22 17.90 -4.03
CA ASP A 106 -9.19 17.58 -5.07
C ASP A 106 -9.08 16.09 -5.41
N ARG A 107 -10.06 15.32 -4.94
CA ARG A 107 -10.11 13.87 -5.12
C ARG A 107 -10.38 13.48 -6.56
N THR A 108 -11.25 14.21 -7.26
CA THR A 108 -11.63 13.88 -8.64
C THR A 108 -10.43 14.06 -9.56
N ARG A 109 -9.74 15.20 -9.46
CA ARG A 109 -8.54 15.45 -10.26
C ARG A 109 -7.41 14.47 -9.94
N ALA A 110 -7.24 14.11 -8.66
CA ALA A 110 -6.26 13.13 -8.25
C ALA A 110 -6.55 11.72 -8.78
N LEU A 111 -7.83 11.32 -8.83
CA LEU A 111 -8.24 10.05 -9.41
C LEU A 111 -8.00 10.01 -10.92
N LEU A 112 -8.35 11.07 -11.65
CA LEU A 112 -8.16 11.13 -13.10
C LEU A 112 -6.68 11.15 -13.48
N LEU A 113 -5.89 12.07 -12.90
CA LEU A 113 -4.47 12.19 -13.22
C LEU A 113 -3.67 11.02 -12.64
N GLY A 114 -3.97 10.61 -11.41
CA GLY A 114 -3.32 9.48 -10.76
C GLY A 114 -3.65 8.15 -11.44
N GLY A 115 -4.91 7.96 -11.85
CA GLY A 115 -5.36 6.77 -12.58
C GLY A 115 -4.74 6.66 -13.96
N LEU A 116 -4.69 7.78 -14.70
CA LEU A 116 -3.99 7.86 -15.98
C LEU A 116 -2.50 7.57 -15.81
N ALA A 117 -1.82 8.26 -14.90
CA ALA A 117 -0.39 8.07 -14.67
C ALA A 117 -0.08 6.63 -14.25
N THR A 118 -0.79 6.11 -13.26
CA THR A 118 -0.61 4.74 -12.75
C THR A 118 -0.88 3.72 -13.86
N GLY A 119 -1.98 3.86 -14.61
CA GLY A 119 -2.32 2.95 -15.70
C GLY A 119 -1.28 2.95 -16.81
N LEU A 120 -0.81 4.13 -17.21
CA LEU A 120 0.29 4.26 -18.16
C LEU A 120 1.59 3.66 -17.62
N GLY A 121 1.87 3.78 -16.33
CA GLY A 121 3.02 3.15 -15.67
C GLY A 121 2.96 1.62 -15.71
N VAL A 122 1.78 1.06 -15.41
CA VAL A 122 1.55 -0.40 -15.45
C VAL A 122 1.67 -0.91 -16.89
N ALA A 123 1.07 -0.21 -17.87
CA ALA A 123 1.21 -0.56 -19.28
C ALA A 123 2.67 -0.43 -19.77
N SER A 124 3.36 0.65 -19.38
CA SER A 124 4.77 0.85 -19.72
C SER A 124 5.64 -0.26 -19.15
N MET A 125 5.41 -0.69 -17.90
CA MET A 125 6.12 -1.82 -17.32
C MET A 125 5.89 -3.11 -18.10
N HIS A 126 4.63 -3.38 -18.48
CA HIS A 126 4.30 -4.56 -19.27
C HIS A 126 5.05 -4.57 -20.61
N TYR A 127 4.99 -3.48 -21.38
CA TYR A 127 5.65 -3.43 -22.69
C TYR A 127 7.17 -3.31 -22.60
N LEU A 128 7.71 -2.67 -21.56
CA LEU A 128 9.15 -2.64 -21.32
C LEU A 128 9.67 -4.01 -20.87
N GLY A 129 8.88 -4.77 -20.11
CA GLY A 129 9.14 -6.18 -19.79
C GLY A 129 9.15 -7.05 -21.04
N MET A 130 8.21 -6.84 -21.96
CA MET A 130 8.22 -7.51 -23.26
C MET A 130 9.42 -7.09 -24.12
N ALA A 131 9.80 -5.81 -24.12
CA ALA A 131 10.97 -5.31 -24.84
C ALA A 131 12.30 -5.85 -24.28
N ALA A 132 12.32 -6.32 -23.03
CA ALA A 132 13.48 -6.96 -22.44
C ALA A 132 13.71 -8.39 -22.95
N LEU A 133 12.73 -8.99 -23.64
CA LEU A 133 12.87 -10.33 -24.22
C LEU A 133 13.90 -10.33 -25.35
N ARG A 134 14.83 -11.27 -25.26
CA ARG A 134 15.79 -11.61 -26.30
C ARG A 134 15.49 -13.01 -26.79
N LEU A 135 15.12 -13.13 -28.06
CA LEU A 135 14.83 -14.39 -28.74
C LEU A 135 15.31 -14.30 -30.18
N HIS A 136 15.53 -15.44 -30.83
CA HIS A 136 15.92 -15.48 -32.24
C HIS A 136 14.72 -15.22 -33.15
N GLY A 137 14.47 -13.95 -33.43
CA GLY A 137 13.29 -13.52 -34.16
C GLY A 137 12.82 -12.12 -33.80
N THR A 138 11.63 -11.77 -34.29
CA THR A 138 11.02 -10.45 -34.08
C THR A 138 9.62 -10.58 -33.50
N ILE A 139 9.32 -9.73 -32.52
CA ILE A 139 8.00 -9.61 -31.90
C ILE A 139 7.23 -8.49 -32.60
N HIS A 140 6.03 -8.80 -33.09
CA HIS A 140 5.11 -7.85 -33.69
C HIS A 140 3.89 -7.65 -32.79
N TYR A 141 3.36 -6.42 -32.80
CA TYR A 141 2.22 -6.02 -31.99
C TYR A 141 1.07 -5.52 -32.88
N ASP A 142 -0.15 -5.94 -32.58
CA ASP A 142 -1.37 -5.32 -33.11
C ASP A 142 -1.66 -4.01 -32.35
N PRO A 143 -1.57 -2.83 -32.99
CA PRO A 143 -1.76 -1.55 -32.31
C PRO A 143 -3.13 -1.39 -31.64
N LEU A 144 -4.18 -2.00 -32.19
CA LEU A 144 -5.53 -1.89 -31.63
C LEU A 144 -5.64 -2.65 -30.31
N ARG A 145 -5.07 -3.86 -30.25
CA ARG A 145 -5.05 -4.68 -29.02
C ARG A 145 -4.13 -4.09 -27.97
N VAL A 146 -3.02 -3.46 -28.37
CA VAL A 146 -2.16 -2.68 -27.47
C VAL A 146 -2.94 -1.51 -26.86
N ALA A 147 -3.63 -0.71 -27.69
CA ALA A 147 -4.45 0.39 -27.20
C ALA A 147 -5.54 -0.09 -26.23
N LEU A 148 -6.18 -1.23 -26.52
CA LEU A 148 -7.16 -1.84 -25.63
C LEU A 148 -6.55 -2.25 -24.28
N SER A 149 -5.38 -2.91 -24.29
CA SER A 149 -4.65 -3.26 -23.05
C SER A 149 -4.32 -2.01 -22.24
N VAL A 150 -3.82 -0.94 -22.87
CA VAL A 150 -3.56 0.35 -22.21
C VAL A 150 -4.83 0.95 -21.61
N ALA A 151 -5.96 0.90 -22.32
CA ALA A 151 -7.24 1.39 -21.81
C ALA A 151 -7.70 0.59 -20.57
N ILE A 152 -7.55 -0.74 -20.59
CA ILE A 152 -7.82 -1.60 -19.43
C ILE A 152 -6.89 -1.22 -18.27
N ALA A 153 -5.60 -0.95 -18.53
CA ALA A 153 -4.65 -0.53 -17.50
C ALA A 153 -5.09 0.75 -16.79
N VAL A 154 -5.51 1.77 -17.56
CA VAL A 154 -5.98 3.06 -17.03
C VAL A 154 -7.28 2.90 -16.25
N ALA A 155 -8.22 2.11 -16.77
CA ALA A 155 -9.47 1.83 -16.07
C ALA A 155 -9.23 1.08 -14.75
N ALA A 156 -8.39 0.03 -14.77
CA ALA A 156 -8.03 -0.76 -13.60
C ALA A 156 -7.32 0.08 -12.54
N ALA A 157 -6.35 0.91 -12.95
CA ALA A 157 -5.63 1.81 -12.06
C ALA A 157 -6.55 2.88 -11.44
N THR A 158 -7.45 3.45 -12.23
CA THR A 158 -8.44 4.42 -11.74
C THR A 158 -9.38 3.77 -10.72
N ALA A 159 -9.87 2.56 -11.01
CA ALA A 159 -10.71 1.79 -10.10
C ALA A 159 -9.98 1.42 -8.80
N ALA A 160 -8.69 1.06 -8.88
CA ALA A 160 -7.85 0.78 -7.72
C ALA A 160 -7.67 2.00 -6.80
N LEU A 161 -7.38 3.16 -7.38
CA LEU A 161 -7.25 4.41 -6.62
C LEU A 161 -8.61 4.86 -6.05
N TRP A 162 -9.69 4.67 -6.80
CA TRP A 162 -11.04 4.91 -6.30
C TRP A 162 -11.38 3.99 -5.12
N ALA A 163 -11.02 2.71 -5.21
CA ALA A 163 -11.19 1.76 -4.12
C ALA A 163 -10.41 2.20 -2.87
N ALA A 164 -9.18 2.70 -3.03
CA ALA A 164 -8.38 3.22 -1.91
C ALA A 164 -9.01 4.43 -1.20
N LEU A 165 -9.79 5.25 -1.91
CA LEU A 165 -10.50 6.39 -1.32
C LEU A 165 -11.84 6.04 -0.68
N ASN A 166 -12.49 4.96 -1.12
CA ASN A 166 -13.86 4.62 -0.72
C ASN A 166 -13.92 3.42 0.25
N ILE A 167 -12.95 2.51 0.20
CA ILE A 167 -12.89 1.34 1.06
C ILE A 167 -12.21 1.71 2.38
N LYS A 168 -12.99 1.68 3.46
CA LYS A 168 -12.50 1.92 4.84
C LYS A 168 -12.43 0.67 5.71
N SER A 169 -13.12 -0.41 5.29
CA SER A 169 -13.21 -1.65 6.05
C SER A 169 -12.16 -2.65 5.59
N SER A 170 -11.40 -3.21 6.53
CA SER A 170 -10.43 -4.27 6.26
C SER A 170 -11.07 -5.49 5.58
N ARG A 171 -12.35 -5.77 5.87
CA ARG A 171 -13.11 -6.88 5.25
C ARG A 171 -13.38 -6.66 3.76
N ALA A 172 -13.42 -5.42 3.30
CA ALA A 172 -13.66 -5.06 1.90
C ALA A 172 -12.37 -5.02 1.07
N ILE A 173 -11.19 -5.04 1.72
CA ILE A 173 -9.89 -5.08 1.03
C ILE A 173 -9.70 -6.40 0.29
N ALA A 174 -10.06 -7.53 0.90
CA ALA A 174 -9.92 -8.86 0.29
C ALA A 174 -10.71 -9.02 -1.02
N PRO A 175 -12.03 -8.76 -1.09
CA PRO A 175 -12.75 -8.85 -2.37
C PRO A 175 -12.27 -7.80 -3.37
N ALA A 176 -11.89 -6.59 -2.93
CA ALA A 176 -11.38 -5.56 -3.82
C ALA A 176 -10.03 -5.95 -4.45
N SER A 177 -9.14 -6.58 -3.69
CA SER A 177 -7.84 -7.01 -4.21
C SER A 177 -7.95 -8.14 -5.22
N LEU A 178 -8.94 -9.03 -5.10
CA LEU A 178 -9.25 -10.04 -6.10
C LEU A 178 -9.70 -9.39 -7.42
N VAL A 179 -10.63 -8.43 -7.35
CA VAL A 179 -11.11 -7.69 -8.54
C VAL A 179 -9.97 -6.90 -9.19
N MET A 180 -9.14 -6.23 -8.38
CA MET A 180 -7.96 -5.52 -8.87
C MET A 180 -6.96 -6.48 -9.52
N GLY A 181 -6.69 -7.62 -8.90
CA GLY A 181 -5.84 -8.66 -9.46
C GLY A 181 -6.35 -9.14 -10.81
N ALA A 182 -7.66 -9.34 -10.93
CA ALA A 182 -8.29 -9.77 -12.17
C ALA A 182 -8.13 -8.71 -13.26
N ALA A 183 -8.35 -7.44 -12.93
CA ALA A 183 -8.21 -6.34 -13.86
C ALA A 183 -6.77 -6.20 -14.40
N VAL A 184 -5.76 -6.31 -13.53
CA VAL A 184 -4.35 -6.25 -13.96
C VAL A 184 -3.98 -7.50 -14.79
N SER A 185 -4.43 -8.69 -14.39
CA SER A 185 -4.23 -9.91 -15.20
C SER A 185 -4.92 -9.81 -16.56
N SER A 186 -6.14 -9.27 -16.65
CA SER A 186 -6.84 -9.01 -17.91
C SER A 186 -6.03 -8.09 -18.81
N MET A 187 -5.50 -6.99 -18.29
CA MET A 187 -4.62 -6.10 -19.05
C MET A 187 -3.43 -6.85 -19.65
N HIS A 188 -2.76 -7.65 -18.84
CA HIS A 188 -1.59 -8.42 -19.26
C HIS A 188 -1.94 -9.42 -20.36
N TYR A 189 -2.98 -10.24 -20.17
CA TYR A 189 -3.36 -11.22 -21.18
C TYR A 189 -3.89 -10.58 -22.46
N THR A 190 -4.63 -9.45 -22.38
CA THR A 190 -4.99 -8.66 -23.58
C THR A 190 -3.74 -8.16 -24.30
N GLY A 191 -2.72 -7.73 -23.56
CA GLY A 191 -1.41 -7.35 -24.13
C GLY A 191 -0.71 -8.53 -24.82
N MET A 192 -0.74 -9.71 -24.19
CA MET A 192 -0.17 -10.93 -24.79
C MET A 192 -0.94 -11.40 -26.03
N PHE A 193 -2.27 -11.24 -26.08
CA PHE A 193 -3.06 -11.51 -27.28
C PHE A 193 -2.76 -10.53 -28.43
N ALA A 194 -2.09 -9.40 -28.16
CA ALA A 194 -1.62 -8.49 -29.20
C ALA A 194 -0.32 -8.96 -29.87
N VAL A 195 0.35 -9.95 -29.28
CA VAL A 195 1.72 -10.34 -29.64
C VAL A 195 1.72 -11.49 -30.64
N SER A 196 2.54 -11.35 -31.69
CA SER A 196 2.92 -12.45 -32.58
C SER A 196 4.44 -12.52 -32.71
N ALA A 197 4.99 -13.73 -32.61
CA ALA A 197 6.43 -13.97 -32.72
C ALA A 197 6.76 -14.70 -34.03
N GLN A 198 7.68 -14.14 -34.79
CA GLN A 198 8.29 -14.83 -35.94
C GLN A 198 9.68 -15.29 -35.54
N VAL A 199 9.85 -16.61 -35.43
CA VAL A 199 11.12 -17.24 -35.05
C VAL A 199 11.98 -17.40 -36.31
N ALA A 200 13.23 -16.96 -36.22
CA ALA A 200 14.26 -17.19 -37.23
C ALA A 200 15.34 -18.06 -36.58
N PRO A 201 15.44 -19.37 -36.90
CA PRO A 201 16.44 -20.25 -36.29
C PRO A 201 17.86 -19.69 -36.47
N SER A 202 18.60 -19.55 -35.38
CA SER A 202 20.03 -19.23 -35.39
C SER A 202 20.76 -20.10 -34.37
N GLY A 203 22.04 -20.39 -34.64
CA GLY A 203 22.96 -21.08 -33.73
C GLY A 203 23.79 -20.14 -32.85
N ASP A 204 23.61 -18.82 -33.00
CA ASP A 204 24.34 -17.82 -32.20
C ASP A 204 23.85 -17.82 -30.75
N GLU A 205 24.75 -17.49 -29.80
CA GLU A 205 24.33 -17.29 -28.42
C GLU A 205 23.56 -15.97 -28.27
N LEU A 206 22.32 -16.03 -27.78
CA LEU A 206 21.58 -14.83 -27.40
C LEU A 206 22.27 -14.15 -26.20
N PRO A 207 22.44 -12.82 -26.21
CA PRO A 207 22.90 -12.09 -25.03
C PRO A 207 21.80 -12.02 -23.95
N GLY A 208 22.21 -11.83 -22.70
CA GLY A 208 21.31 -11.63 -21.56
C GLY A 208 21.30 -12.80 -20.56
N ALA A 209 20.41 -12.74 -19.58
CA ALA A 209 20.29 -13.77 -18.55
C ALA A 209 19.17 -14.76 -18.88
N THR A 210 19.35 -16.03 -18.51
CA THR A 210 18.25 -16.99 -18.62
C THR A 210 17.22 -16.75 -17.53
N THR A 211 16.01 -17.26 -17.76
CA THR A 211 14.91 -17.23 -16.79
C THR A 211 15.32 -17.72 -15.40
N MET A 212 16.02 -18.86 -15.33
CA MET A 212 16.41 -19.48 -14.06
C MET A 212 17.54 -18.74 -13.36
N GLN A 213 18.41 -18.06 -14.11
CA GLN A 213 19.53 -17.29 -13.54
C GLN A 213 19.08 -15.96 -12.94
N PHE A 214 18.04 -15.34 -13.48
CA PHE A 214 17.70 -13.96 -13.14
C PHE A 214 16.23 -13.75 -12.76
N ILE A 215 15.29 -14.10 -13.64
CA ILE A 215 13.87 -13.85 -13.41
C ILE A 215 13.35 -14.65 -12.22
N PHE A 216 13.70 -15.94 -12.12
CA PHE A 216 13.23 -16.79 -11.03
C PHE A 216 13.71 -16.32 -9.65
N PRO A 217 15.02 -16.08 -9.40
CA PRO A 217 15.48 -15.52 -8.13
C PRO A 217 14.86 -14.16 -7.80
N LEU A 218 14.70 -13.28 -8.80
CA LEU A 218 14.10 -11.96 -8.61
C LEU A 218 12.62 -12.06 -8.23
N ALA A 219 11.85 -12.92 -8.90
CA ALA A 219 10.45 -13.17 -8.58
C ALA A 219 10.29 -13.77 -7.18
N VAL A 220 11.15 -14.71 -6.78
CA VAL A 220 11.18 -15.26 -5.41
C VAL A 220 11.50 -14.16 -4.40
N GLY A 221 12.52 -13.35 -4.64
CA GLY A 221 12.91 -12.24 -3.76
C GLY A 221 11.79 -11.22 -3.56
N LEU A 222 11.12 -10.81 -4.66
CA LEU A 222 9.96 -9.91 -4.59
C LEU A 222 8.75 -10.57 -3.93
N GLY A 223 8.53 -11.87 -4.15
CA GLY A 223 7.50 -12.65 -3.46
C GLY A 223 7.73 -12.71 -1.95
N SER A 224 8.95 -13.00 -1.52
CA SER A 224 9.34 -12.96 -0.10
C SER A 224 9.18 -11.55 0.49
N TYR A 225 9.59 -10.52 -0.24
CA TYR A 225 9.38 -9.13 0.16
C TYR A 225 7.90 -8.79 0.38
N LEU A 226 7.02 -9.18 -0.55
CA LEU A 226 5.58 -8.97 -0.44
C LEU A 226 4.99 -9.75 0.75
N PHE A 227 5.42 -10.99 0.95
CA PHE A 227 5.01 -11.80 2.09
C PHE A 227 5.39 -11.16 3.43
N LEU A 228 6.65 -10.74 3.59
CA LEU A 228 7.12 -10.07 4.81
C LEU A 228 6.42 -8.74 5.05
N THR A 229 6.19 -7.97 3.98
CA THR A 229 5.43 -6.71 4.05
C THR A 229 3.99 -6.98 4.48
N SER A 230 3.38 -8.06 3.98
CA SER A 230 2.04 -8.50 4.41
C SER A 230 1.97 -8.85 5.88
N ALA A 231 2.92 -9.65 6.37
CA ALA A 231 3.01 -9.98 7.78
C ALA A 231 3.18 -8.71 8.63
N PHE A 232 4.06 -7.79 8.22
CA PHE A 232 4.25 -6.50 8.90
C PHE A 232 2.97 -5.64 8.91
N VAL A 233 2.26 -5.56 7.78
CA VAL A 233 1.00 -4.81 7.67
C VAL A 233 -0.08 -5.43 8.56
N ALA A 234 -0.19 -6.76 8.57
CA ALA A 234 -1.18 -7.49 9.36
C ALA A 234 -0.94 -7.41 10.87
N LEU A 235 0.33 -7.40 11.29
CA LEU A 235 0.72 -7.31 12.71
C LEU A 235 0.71 -5.89 13.25
N SER A 236 0.79 -4.88 12.38
CA SER A 236 0.87 -3.50 12.85
C SER A 236 -0.52 -2.96 13.21
N PRO A 237 -0.71 -2.42 14.43
CA PRO A 237 -2.03 -1.99 14.90
C PRO A 237 -2.72 -1.00 13.96
N THR A 238 -4.04 -1.11 13.84
CA THR A 238 -4.87 -0.12 13.16
C THR A 238 -5.01 1.15 14.01
N ALA A 239 -5.48 2.25 13.40
CA ALA A 239 -5.68 3.50 14.15
C ALA A 239 -6.72 3.35 15.27
N GLY A 240 -7.77 2.54 15.04
CA GLY A 240 -8.80 2.23 16.03
C GLY A 240 -8.25 1.43 17.22
N GLU A 241 -7.41 0.42 16.95
CA GLU A 241 -6.76 -0.36 18.01
C GLU A 241 -5.77 0.51 18.81
N ARG A 242 -4.97 1.36 18.16
CA ARG A 242 -4.10 2.32 18.88
C ARG A 242 -4.90 3.26 19.78
N ALA A 243 -6.04 3.75 19.31
CA ALA A 243 -6.91 4.60 20.12
C ALA A 243 -7.54 3.82 21.29
N ALA A 244 -7.93 2.56 21.08
CA ALA A 244 -8.45 1.69 22.13
C ALA A 244 -7.38 1.35 23.19
N TYR A 245 -6.15 1.03 22.78
CA TYR A 245 -5.03 0.82 23.71
C TYR A 245 -4.70 2.09 24.48
N ALA A 246 -4.63 3.26 23.83
CA ALA A 246 -4.39 4.53 24.51
C ALA A 246 -5.53 4.92 25.47
N PHE A 247 -6.78 4.54 25.15
CA PHE A 247 -7.91 4.71 26.07
C PHE A 247 -7.82 3.76 27.27
N ALA A 248 -7.49 2.48 27.03
CA ALA A 248 -7.30 1.49 28.08
C ALA A 248 -6.15 1.89 29.04
N GLU A 249 -5.00 2.32 28.51
CA GLU A 249 -3.88 2.82 29.32
C GLU A 249 -4.26 4.06 30.15
N ARG A 250 -5.13 4.94 29.63
CA ARG A 250 -5.64 6.08 30.40
C ARG A 250 -6.66 5.67 31.46
N ALA A 251 -7.46 4.63 31.19
CA ALA A 251 -8.43 4.09 32.13
C ALA A 251 -7.75 3.29 33.27
N GLU A 252 -6.59 2.69 32.99
CA GLU A 252 -5.74 1.98 33.95
C GLU A 252 -4.65 2.87 34.59
N GLY A 253 -4.54 4.14 34.19
CA GLY A 253 -3.67 5.13 34.84
C GLY A 253 -4.00 5.26 36.33
N PRO A 254 -3.01 5.57 37.20
CA PRO A 254 -3.11 5.33 38.63
C PRO A 254 -4.36 6.02 39.18
N ALA A 255 -5.25 5.21 39.77
CA ALA A 255 -6.18 5.73 40.74
C ALA A 255 -5.31 6.39 41.82
N ASP A 256 -5.29 7.72 41.87
CA ASP A 256 -4.89 8.46 43.05
C ASP A 256 -5.92 8.15 44.15
N THR A 257 -5.91 6.91 44.64
CA THR A 257 -6.38 6.58 45.97
C THR A 257 -5.31 7.08 46.91
N GLU A 258 -5.30 8.39 47.13
CA GLU A 258 -4.78 8.95 48.36
C GLU A 258 -5.58 8.28 49.49
N PRO A 259 -4.98 7.44 50.36
CA PRO A 259 -5.74 6.87 51.46
C PRO A 259 -6.11 8.01 52.39
N ALA A 260 -7.40 8.35 52.42
CA ALA A 260 -7.96 9.32 53.35
C ALA A 260 -7.47 8.98 54.76
N ALA A 261 -6.60 9.84 55.30
CA ALA A 261 -6.07 9.70 56.64
C ALA A 261 -7.22 9.71 57.64
N VAL A 262 -7.49 8.55 58.23
CA VAL A 262 -8.44 8.38 59.33
C VAL A 262 -7.94 9.20 60.53
N PRO A 263 -8.72 10.14 61.10
CA PRO A 263 -8.33 10.77 62.34
C PRO A 263 -8.44 9.72 63.45
N GLN A 264 -7.31 9.22 63.95
CA GLN A 264 -7.29 8.37 65.13
C GLN A 264 -7.72 9.21 66.35
N GLY A 265 -8.93 8.93 66.85
CA GLY A 265 -9.41 9.44 68.13
C GLY A 265 -8.57 8.90 69.27
N PHE A 266 -7.86 9.79 69.95
CA PHE A 266 -7.17 9.51 71.21
C PHE A 266 -8.15 9.66 72.37
N THR A 267 -8.40 8.58 73.09
CA THR A 267 -9.19 8.54 74.32
C THR A 267 -8.32 8.76 75.55
N GLY A 268 -8.62 9.82 76.32
CA GLY A 268 -8.75 9.70 77.78
C GLY A 268 -7.62 10.19 78.70
N ARG A 269 -8.05 11.09 79.61
CA ARG A 269 -7.55 11.41 80.97
C ARG A 269 -6.40 12.42 81.15
N GLY A 270 -6.73 13.52 81.83
CA GLY A 270 -5.74 14.31 82.57
C GLY A 270 -6.16 15.74 82.94
N ALA A 271 -6.87 15.87 84.07
CA ALA A 271 -6.86 16.98 85.04
C ALA A 271 -6.58 18.45 84.61
N ALA A 272 -7.59 19.29 84.89
CA ALA A 272 -7.54 20.53 85.67
C ALA A 272 -6.56 21.67 85.33
N PHE A 273 -7.15 22.87 85.13
CA PHE A 273 -6.91 24.12 85.89
C PHE A 273 -6.54 25.37 85.07
N ARG A 274 -7.20 26.49 85.46
CA ARG A 274 -6.92 27.93 85.27
C ARG A 274 -7.40 28.68 84.01
N SER A 275 -8.63 29.19 84.14
CA SER A 275 -9.04 30.60 84.35
C SER A 275 -8.54 31.79 83.50
N ARG A 276 -9.51 32.68 83.27
CA ARG A 276 -9.53 34.15 83.01
C ARG A 276 -9.50 34.57 81.53
N ARG A 277 -10.57 35.16 80.97
CA ARG A 277 -11.34 36.42 81.22
C ARG A 277 -10.80 37.61 80.40
N GLY A 278 -11.73 38.23 79.65
CA GLY A 278 -11.67 39.58 79.06
C GLY A 278 -11.37 39.55 77.57
N GLY A 279 -12.14 40.11 76.63
CA GLY A 279 -13.23 41.08 76.63
C GLY A 279 -13.29 41.68 75.19
N PRO A 280 -14.40 42.27 74.74
CA PRO A 280 -14.79 42.31 73.33
C PRO A 280 -14.41 43.60 72.58
N GLY A 281 -14.36 43.54 71.25
CA GLY A 281 -14.27 44.72 70.39
C GLY A 281 -14.62 44.38 68.93
N ALA A 282 -15.82 44.75 68.52
CA ALA A 282 -16.31 44.88 67.15
C ALA A 282 -16.95 46.29 67.03
N PRO A 283 -17.43 46.76 65.88
CA PRO A 283 -17.07 46.52 64.46
C PRO A 283 -16.77 47.89 63.77
N ASP A 284 -16.57 47.93 62.44
CA ASP A 284 -17.30 48.86 61.54
C ASP A 284 -16.83 48.75 60.08
N ALA A 285 -17.80 48.82 59.17
CA ALA A 285 -17.68 48.79 57.72
C ALA A 285 -18.17 50.13 57.11
N PRO A 286 -18.40 50.25 55.78
CA PRO A 286 -17.58 50.87 54.73
C PRO A 286 -18.14 52.25 54.26
N PRO A 287 -17.76 52.81 53.09
CA PRO A 287 -18.67 52.70 51.93
C PRO A 287 -18.04 52.73 50.51
N VAL A 288 -18.96 52.65 49.54
CA VAL A 288 -18.95 52.46 48.07
C VAL A 288 -18.48 53.68 47.24
N GLY A 289 -17.98 53.46 46.02
CA GLY A 289 -17.86 54.47 44.96
C GLY A 289 -17.63 53.86 43.56
N ALA A 290 -18.40 54.29 42.55
CA ALA A 290 -18.64 53.66 41.24
C ALA A 290 -17.84 54.29 40.05
N PRO A 291 -18.35 54.37 38.78
CA PRO A 291 -17.91 53.61 37.60
C PRO A 291 -17.30 54.47 36.46
N VAL A 292 -16.73 53.87 35.39
CA VAL A 292 -16.43 54.59 34.12
C VAL A 292 -16.67 53.72 32.87
N THR A 293 -17.37 54.31 31.90
CA THR A 293 -17.73 53.82 30.55
C THR A 293 -16.92 54.53 29.45
N GLY A 294 -16.54 53.79 28.39
CA GLY A 294 -16.35 54.22 26.99
C GLY A 294 -15.12 55.08 26.63
N PRO A 295 -14.83 55.32 25.33
CA PRO A 295 -15.51 54.87 24.10
C PRO A 295 -14.89 53.64 23.41
#